data_AF-A0A368JI03-F1
#
_entry.id   AF-A0A368JI03-F1
#
_cell.length_a   1.000
_cell.length_b   1.000
_cell.length_c   1.000
_cell.angle_alpha   90.00
_cell.angle_beta   90.00
_cell.angle_gamma   90.00
#
_symmetry.space_group_name_H-M   'P 1'
#
loop_
_entity.id
_entity.type
_entity.pdbx_description
1 polymer ?
#
loop_
_entity_poly.entity_id
_entity_poly.type
_entity_poly.pdbx_seq_one_letter_code
_entity_poly.pdbx_strand_id
1 'polypeptide(L)' 'MNPTSELYQRLSARRNALLVHYSHNDTLKSSDPATYQKYQGELRDLNRKLRLIRGQMEENPTLHN' A
#
# COMPACT_ATOMS: atom_id res chain seq x y z
N MET A 1 5.49 -11.96 -17.44
CA MET A 1 5.14 -11.06 -16.33
C MET A 1 5.65 -11.67 -15.05
N ASN A 2 6.54 -10.98 -14.35
CA ASN A 2 7.04 -11.44 -13.06
C ASN A 2 5.92 -11.39 -11.99
N PRO A 3 5.63 -12.48 -11.26
CA PRO A 3 4.64 -12.50 -10.17
C PRO A 3 4.86 -11.42 -9.10
N THR A 4 6.12 -11.07 -8.85
CA THR A 4 6.54 -10.01 -7.91
C THR A 4 6.12 -8.63 -8.39
N SER A 5 6.27 -8.35 -9.70
CA SER A 5 5.84 -7.10 -10.32
C SER A 5 4.33 -6.96 -10.33
N GLU A 6 3.59 -8.05 -10.58
CA GLU A 6 2.13 -8.06 -10.52
C GLU A 6 1.61 -7.82 -9.09
N LEU A 7 2.22 -8.50 -8.11
CA LEU A 7 1.90 -8.28 -6.69
C LEU A 7 2.17 -6.83 -6.29
N TYR A 8 3.31 -6.27 -6.69
CA TYR A 8 3.65 -4.87 -6.45
C TYR A 8 2.59 -3.91 -7.02
N GLN A 9 2.18 -4.12 -8.28
CA GLN A 9 1.15 -3.30 -8.92
C GLN A 9 -0.20 -3.38 -8.20
N ARG A 10 -0.65 -4.60 -7.83
CA ARG A 10 -1.91 -4.79 -7.08
C ARG A 10 -1.88 -4.09 -5.73
N LEU A 11 -0.79 -4.22 -4.98
CA LEU A 11 -0.63 -3.55 -3.68
C LEU A 11 -0.56 -2.03 -3.83
N SER A 12 0.11 -1.54 -4.86
CA SER A 12 0.21 -0.10 -5.18
C SER A 12 -1.16 0.48 -5.51
N ALA A 13 -1.95 -0.21 -6.35
CA ALA A 13 -3.31 0.18 -6.68
C ALA A 13 -4.20 0.26 -5.42
N ARG A 14 -4.13 -0.76 -4.55
CA ARG A 14 -4.87 -0.77 -3.28
C ARG A 14 -4.48 0.41 -2.37
N ARG A 15 -3.17 0.67 -2.24
CA ARG A 15 -2.65 1.80 -1.46
C ARG A 15 -3.17 3.13 -2.00
N ASN A 16 -3.17 3.32 -3.31
CA ASN A 16 -3.63 4.56 -3.93
C ASN A 16 -5.13 4.77 -3.74
N ALA A 17 -5.95 3.73 -3.88
CA ALA A 17 -7.38 3.82 -3.59
C ALA A 17 -7.64 4.23 -2.13
N LEU A 18 -6.96 3.60 -1.16
CA LEU A 18 -7.10 3.96 0.25
C LEU A 18 -6.63 5.39 0.53
N LEU A 19 -5.54 5.81 -0.10
CA LEU A 19 -5.01 7.16 0.08
C LEU A 19 -6.03 8.20 -0.39
N VAL A 20 -6.60 8.02 -1.57
CA VAL A 20 -7.60 8.94 -2.16
C VAL A 20 -8.85 9.03 -1.28
N HIS A 21 -9.33 7.92 -0.74
CA HIS A 21 -10.59 7.89 -0.01
C HIS A 21 -10.47 8.25 1.49
N TYR A 22 -9.33 7.98 2.12
CA TYR A 22 -9.26 7.94 3.59
C TYR A 22 -8.05 8.64 4.23
N SER A 23 -7.00 9.00 3.48
CA SER A 23 -5.76 9.52 4.11
C SER A 23 -5.95 10.83 4.88
N HIS A 24 -6.79 11.73 4.37
CA HIS A 24 -7.06 13.06 4.95
C HIS A 24 -8.55 13.25 5.25
N ASN A 25 -9.25 12.17 5.58
CA ASN A 25 -10.68 12.23 5.87
C ASN A 25 -10.91 12.65 7.32
N ASP A 26 -10.84 13.96 7.57
CA ASP A 26 -11.03 14.54 8.91
C ASP A 26 -12.43 14.29 9.46
N THR A 27 -13.44 14.21 8.58
CA THR A 27 -14.81 13.82 8.95
C THR A 27 -14.83 12.40 9.50
N LEU A 28 -14.21 11.44 8.81
CA LEU A 28 -14.13 10.06 9.28
C LEU A 28 -13.34 9.98 10.60
N LYS A 29 -12.27 10.76 10.73
CA LYS A 29 -11.46 10.82 11.96
C LYS A 29 -12.27 11.27 13.18
N SER A 30 -13.22 12.18 13.01
CA SER A 30 -14.07 12.65 14.10
C SER A 30 -15.32 11.79 14.31
N SER A 31 -15.94 11.27 13.24
CA SER A 31 -17.19 10.50 13.33
C SER A 31 -16.98 9.02 13.64
N ASP A 32 -15.90 8.41 13.14
CA ASP A 32 -15.54 7.01 13.39
C ASP A 32 -14.00 6.85 13.47
N PRO A 33 -13.40 7.20 14.62
CA PRO A 33 -11.96 7.11 14.83
C PRO A 33 -11.40 5.69 14.68
N ALA A 34 -12.20 4.66 14.98
CA ALA A 34 -11.77 3.26 14.90
C ALA A 34 -11.57 2.85 13.43
N THR A 35 -12.53 3.17 12.57
CA THR A 35 -12.41 2.93 11.12
C THR A 35 -11.29 3.77 10.50
N TYR A 36 -11.14 5.03 10.92
CA TYR A 36 -10.00 5.86 10.49
C TYR A 36 -8.66 5.21 10.86
N GLN A 37 -8.47 4.79 12.11
CA GLN A 37 -7.25 4.12 12.56
C GLN A 37 -6.98 2.82 11.80
N LYS A 38 -8.03 2.04 11.50
CA LYS A 38 -7.91 0.82 10.67
C LYS A 38 -7.33 1.13 9.30
N TYR A 39 -7.84 2.14 8.59
CA TYR A 39 -7.30 2.52 7.28
C TYR A 39 -5.88 3.09 7.35
N GLN A 40 -5.56 3.85 8.40
CA GLN A 40 -4.19 4.30 8.64
C GLN A 40 -3.23 3.13 8.92
N GLY A 41 -3.69 2.10 9.63
CA GLY A 41 -2.98 0.83 9.79
C GLY A 41 -2.73 0.14 8.45
N GLU A 42 -3.79 -0.05 7.65
CA GLU A 42 -3.70 -0.70 6.34
C GLU A 42 -2.74 0.06 5.40
N LEU A 43 -2.76 1.39 5.39
CA LEU A 43 -1.82 2.21 4.60
C LEU A 43 -0.36 1.99 5.04
N ARG A 44 -0.08 1.92 6.33
CA ARG A 44 1.27 1.64 6.85
C ARG A 44 1.75 0.26 6.44
N ASP A 45 0.90 -0.74 6.55
CA ASP A 45 1.23 -2.12 6.16
C ASP A 45 1.49 -2.25 4.66
N LEU A 46 0.65 -1.60 3.83
CA LEU A 46 0.86 -1.58 2.38
C LEU A 46 2.17 -0.89 2.01
N ASN A 47 2.49 0.26 2.62
CA ASN A 47 3.76 0.94 2.38
C ASN A 47 4.95 0.06 2.80
N ARG A 48 4.87 -0.66 3.93
CA ARG A 48 5.90 -1.61 4.36
C ARG A 48 6.10 -2.73 3.35
N LYS A 49 5.01 -3.37 2.91
CA LYS A 49 5.06 -4.46 1.92
C LYS A 49 5.63 -4.00 0.58
N LEU A 50 5.20 -2.83 0.10
CA LEU A 50 5.71 -2.23 -1.14
C LEU A 50 7.21 -1.94 -1.06
N ARG A 51 7.69 -1.43 0.08
CA ARG A 51 9.13 -1.19 0.29
C ARG A 51 9.95 -2.48 0.26
N LEU A 52 9.45 -3.55 0.90
CA LEU A 52 10.13 -4.85 0.90
C LEU A 52 10.21 -5.44 -0.52
N ILE A 53 9.09 -5.45 -1.24
CA ILE A 53 9.03 -5.97 -2.61
C ILE A 53 9.96 -5.16 -3.52
N ARG A 54 9.93 -3.82 -3.40
CA ARG A 54 10.82 -2.94 -4.16
C ARG A 54 12.30 -3.25 -3.90
N GLY A 55 12.68 -3.43 -2.63
CA GLY A 55 14.04 -3.82 -2.28
C GLY A 55 14.44 -5.16 -2.90
N GLN A 56 13.55 -6.16 -2.86
CA GLN A 56 13.79 -7.46 -3.49
C GLN A 56 13.98 -7.37 -5.02
N MET A 57 13.22 -6.50 -5.69
CA MET A 57 13.35 -6.25 -7.12
C MET A 57 14.66 -5.52 -7.46
N GLU A 58 15.06 -4.55 -6.65
CA GLU A 58 16.33 -3.80 -6.82
C GLU A 58 17.56 -4.69 -6.56
N GLU A 59 17.49 -5.62 -5.59
CA GLU A 59 18.57 -6.56 -5.26
C GLU A 59 18.68 -7.75 -6.23
N ASN A 60 17.62 -8.09 -6.96
CA ASN A 60 17.61 -9.19 -7.94
C ASN A 60 17.11 -8.71 -9.32
N PRO A 61 18.01 -8.19 -10.18
CA PRO A 61 17.64 -7.69 -11.50
C PRO A 61 17.07 -8.77 -12.46
N THR A 62 17.24 -10.06 -12.16
CA THR A 62 16.58 -11.17 -12.88
C THR A 62 15.06 -11.21 -12.67
N LEU A 63 14.53 -10.50 -11.67
CA LEU A 63 13.08 -10.35 -11.46
C LEU A 63 12.45 -9.27 -12.37
N HIS A 64 13.24 -8.54 -13.16
CA HIS A 64 12.73 -7.48 -14.04
C HIS A 64 12.31 -7.93 -15.46
N ASN A 65 12.46 -9.22 -15.80
CA ASN A 65 12.09 -9.76 -17.12
C ASN A 65 10.69 -10.41 -17.16
#